data_AF-A0A3S3JXI1-F1
#
_entry.id   AF-A0A3S3JXI1-F1
#
_cell.length_a   1.000
_cell.length_b   1.000
_cell.length_c   1.000
_cell.angle_alpha   90.00
_cell.angle_beta   90.00
_cell.angle_gamma   90.00
#
_symmetry.space_group_name_H-M   'P 1'
#
loop_
_entity.id
_entity.type
_entity.pdbx_description
1 polymer ?
#
loop_
_entity_poly.entity_id
_entity_poly.type
_entity_poly.pdbx_seq_one_letter_code
_entity_poly.pdbx_strand_id
1 'polypeptide(L)' 'GMFNLVEGVINHQLLGIHHVNETVPQDQWIYWDIGFLIWGALMLIGGLALARRGKRESPGEPR' A
#
# COMPACT_ATOMS: atom_id res chain seq x y z
N GLY A 1 -1.07 -3.24 -2.61
CA GLY A 1 -1.68 -2.25 -1.71
C GLY A 1 -1.87 -2.78 -0.30
N MET A 2 -2.77 -3.73 -0.09
CA MET A 2 -3.10 -4.24 1.25
C MET A 2 -1.88 -4.71 2.07
N PHE A 3 -1.01 -5.53 1.46
CA PHE A 3 0.23 -5.98 2.12
C PHE A 3 1.08 -4.80 2.62
N ASN A 4 1.41 -3.83 1.75
CA ASN A 4 2.20 -2.65 2.12
C ASN A 4 1.58 -1.85 3.27
N LEU A 5 0.25 -1.74 3.33
CA LEU A 5 -0.42 -1.03 4.43
C LEU A 5 -0.33 -1.81 5.75
N VAL A 6 -0.58 -3.12 5.73
CA VAL A 6 -0.52 -3.95 6.95
C VAL A 6 0.91 -4.02 7.47
N GLU A 7 1.86 -4.29 6.58
CA GLU A 7 3.29 -4.38 6.88
C GLU A 7 3.82 -3.03 7.40
N GLY A 8 3.58 -1.94 6.68
CA GLY A 8 4.06 -0.61 7.09
C GLY A 8 3.44 -0.10 8.39
N VAL A 9 2.15 -0.36 8.65
CA VAL A 9 1.52 0.03 9.91
C VAL A 9 2.08 -0.79 11.07
N ILE A 10 2.16 -2.12 10.93
CA ILE A 10 2.56 -2.98 12.05
C ILE A 10 4.06 -2.87 12.29
N ASN A 11 4.89 -3.09 11.27
CA ASN A 11 6.33 -3.21 11.46
C ASN A 11 7.04 -1.87 11.59
N HIS A 12 6.64 -0.86 10.80
CA HIS A 12 7.37 0.42 10.77
C HIS A 12 6.85 1.41 11.81
N GLN A 13 5.52 1.47 12.03
CA GLN A 13 4.90 2.47 12.90
C GLN A 13 4.61 1.95 14.31
N LEU A 14 4.00 0.77 14.44
CA LEU A 14 3.62 0.23 15.76
C LEU A 14 4.79 -0.45 16.47
N LEU A 15 5.50 -1.32 15.77
CA LEU A 15 6.60 -2.09 16.34
C LEU A 15 7.96 -1.39 16.16
N GLY A 16 8.14 -0.61 15.09
CA GLY A 16 9.41 0.05 14.76
C GLY A 16 10.57 -0.95 14.59
N ILE A 17 10.28 -2.16 14.09
CA ILE A 17 11.26 -3.25 13.95
C ILE A 17 11.90 -3.31 12.56
N HIS A 18 11.37 -2.56 11.61
CA HIS A 18 11.87 -2.45 10.25
C HIS A 18 11.54 -1.06 9.73
N HIS A 19 12.42 -0.49 8.91
CA HIS A 19 12.17 0.76 8.20
C HIS A 19 12.47 0.59 6.72
N VAL A 20 11.75 1.33 5.88
CA VAL A 20 11.87 1.22 4.42
C VAL A 20 13.28 1.50 3.92
N ASN A 21 14.00 2.41 4.60
CA ASN A 21 15.38 2.73 4.29
C ASN A 21 16.18 2.92 5.58
N GLU A 22 16.78 1.83 6.06
CA GLU A 22 17.62 1.84 7.25
C GLU A 22 19.03 2.41 7.02
N THR A 23 19.38 2.78 5.77
CA THR A 23 20.70 3.35 5.44
C THR A 23 20.79 4.86 5.63
N VAL A 24 19.65 5.54 5.79
CA VAL A 24 19.60 6.98 6.05
C VAL A 24 19.56 7.28 7.56
N PRO A 25 19.87 8.52 7.99
CA PRO A 25 19.70 8.94 9.38
C PRO A 25 18.30 8.62 9.94
N GLN A 26 18.25 8.26 11.23
CA GLN A 26 17.03 7.78 11.89
C GLN A 26 15.89 8.80 11.89
N ASP A 27 16.22 10.10 11.98
CA ASP A 27 15.27 11.20 11.86
C ASP A 27 14.59 11.27 10.49
N GLN A 28 15.13 10.58 9.47
CA GLN A 28 14.59 10.54 8.13
C GLN A 28 13.72 9.29 7.86
N TRP A 29 13.78 8.25 8.70
CA TRP A 29 13.02 7.00 8.49
C TRP A 29 11.52 7.26 8.32
N ILE A 30 10.98 8.19 9.12
CA ILE A 30 9.56 8.56 9.09
C ILE A 30 9.08 9.00 7.70
N TYR A 31 9.91 9.69 6.91
CA TYR A 31 9.53 10.14 5.57
C TYR A 31 9.42 8.96 4.59
N TRP A 32 10.32 8.00 4.72
CA TRP A 32 10.31 6.78 3.89
C TRP A 32 9.15 5.87 4.24
N ASP A 33 8.87 5.68 5.54
CA ASP A 33 7.77 4.86 6.01
C ASP A 33 6.41 5.45 5.63
N ILE A 34 6.25 6.78 5.75
CA ILE A 34 5.04 7.48 5.30
C ILE A 34 4.89 7.39 3.78
N GLY A 35 5.98 7.59 3.02
CA GLY A 35 5.97 7.46 1.56
C GLY A 35 5.51 6.07 1.12
N PHE A 36 5.99 5.03 1.80
CA PHE A 36 5.59 3.65 1.56
C PHE A 36 4.10 3.40 1.85
N LEU A 37 3.56 3.94 2.95
CA LEU A 37 2.13 3.86 3.27
C LEU A 37 1.26 4.57 2.23
N ILE A 38 1.63 5.79 1.84
CA ILE A 38 0.92 6.55 0.79
C ILE A 38 0.91 5.74 -0.51
N TRP A 39 2.05 5.18 -0.90
CA TRP A 39 2.13 4.35 -2.10
C TRP A 39 1.28 3.09 -1.99
N GLY A 40 1.29 2.42 -0.84
CA GLY A 40 0.42 1.29 -0.54
C GLY A 40 -1.07 1.61 -0.70
N ALA A 41 -1.49 2.76 -0.19
CA ALA A 41 -2.87 3.26 -0.32
C ALA A 41 -3.24 3.54 -1.78
N LEU A 42 -2.37 4.21 -2.53
CA LEU A 42 -2.59 4.48 -3.96
C LEU A 42 -2.72 3.19 -4.77
N MET A 43 -1.84 2.20 -4.55
CA MET A 43 -1.94 0.90 -5.20
C MET A 43 -3.24 0.16 -4.84
N LEU A 44 -3.68 0.24 -3.57
CA LEU A 44 -4.92 -0.40 -3.13
C LEU A 44 -6.14 0.24 -3.79
N ILE A 45 -6.24 1.57 -3.74
CA ILE A 45 -7.34 2.34 -4.32
C ILE A 45 -7.37 2.16 -5.85
N GLY A 46 -6.21 2.26 -6.50
CA GLY A 46 -6.06 2.07 -7.95
C GLY A 46 -6.48 0.66 -8.39
N GLY A 47 -6.02 -0.37 -7.70
CA GLY A 47 -6.42 -1.76 -7.96
C GLY A 47 -7.92 -1.98 -7.77
N LEU A 48 -8.51 -1.42 -6.71
CA LEU A 48 -9.96 -1.50 -6.48
C LEU A 48 -10.76 -0.75 -7.56
N ALA A 49 -10.28 0.41 -8.01
CA ALA A 49 -10.92 1.18 -9.06
C ALA A 49 -10.90 0.41 -10.41
N LEU A 50 -9.77 -0.20 -10.76
CA LEU A 50 -9.63 -1.00 -11.97
C LEU A 50 -10.52 -2.25 -11.93
N ALA A 51 -10.52 -2.98 -10.80
CA ALA A 51 -11.37 -4.16 -10.62
C ALA A 51 -12.87 -3.83 -10.71
N ARG A 52 -13.29 -2.66 -10.22
CA ARG A 52 -14.68 -2.19 -10.35
C ARG A 52 -15.06 -1.83 -11.78
N ARG A 53 -14.13 -1.28 -12.58
CA ARG A 53 -14.37 -0.98 -14.00
C ARG A 53 -14.51 -2.26 -14.83
N GLY A 54 -13.61 -3.23 -14.65
CA GLY A 54 -13.71 -4.52 -15.35
C GLY A 54 -15.02 -5.26 -15.07
N LYS A 55 -15.52 -5.23 -13.83
CA LYS A 55 -16.83 -5.82 -13.49
C LYS A 55 -18.03 -5.10 -14.13
N ARG A 56 -17.90 -3.82 -14.49
CA ARG A 56 -18.96 -3.06 -15.19
C ARG A 56 -18.95 -3.33 -16.69
N GLU A 57 -17.79 -3.64 -17.25
CA GLU A 57 -17.60 -3.92 -18.69
C GLU A 57 -17.86 -5.38 -19.07
N SER A 58 -18.11 -6.27 -18.11
CA SER A 58 -18.65 -7.62 -18.36
C SER A 58 -20.16 -7.66 -18.14
N PRO A 59 -21.00 -7.18 -19.08
CA PRO A 59 -22.40 -7.60 -19.12
C PRO A 59 -22.42 -9.11 -19.44
N GLY A 60 -23.25 -9.85 -18.70
CA GLY A 60 -23.21 -11.30 -18.60
C GLY A 60 -23.00 -12.02 -19.93
N GLU A 61 -22.00 -12.90 -19.96
CA GLU A 61 -21.94 -13.99 -20.92
C GLU A 61 -23.10 -14.95 -20.59
N PRO A 62 -24.12 -15.06 -21.46
CA PRO A 62 -25.15 -16.08 -21.28
C PRO A 62 -24.48 -17.44 -21.54
N ARG A 63 -24.53 -18.33 -20.54
CA ARG A 63 -24.30 -19.76 -20.76
C ARG A 63 -25.48 -20.37 -21.51
#